data_AF-A0ABD0SF34-F1
#
_entry.id   AF-A0ABD0SF34-F1
#
_cell.length_a   1.000
_cell.length_b   1.000
_cell.length_c   1.000
_cell.angle_alpha   90.00
_cell.angle_beta   90.00
_cell.angle_gamma   90.00
#
_symmetry.space_group_name_H-M   'P 1'
#
loop_
_entity.id
_entity.type
_entity.pdbx_description
1 polymer ?
#
loop_
_entity_poly.entity_id
_entity_poly.type
_entity_poly.pdbx_seq_one_letter_code
_entity_poly.pdbx_strand_id
1 'polypeptide(L)'
;MLVLVAVVFSEADLRRLPRLYHLDDFESCMERKDGIYCLGFFEIYNEVENNPLYDLIQEKSQDVMLYNRTLLRRGYCLPARCPTSEVNATARFERCVDAWARRHALRARIHTSALTPHYCRAHGQPPPVRSTDDTPHRVFLYVVYAYLFMNALGTLYDLKMGAEKSIVIGPKTSSYGVLESIKRI
;
A
#
# COMPACT_ATOMS: atom_id res chain seq x y z
N MET A 1 -30.30 -18.67 -15.20
CA MET A 1 -29.09 -19.52 -15.30
C MET A 1 -27.89 -18.59 -15.27
N LEU A 2 -27.37 -18.28 -14.09
CA LEU A 2 -26.18 -17.43 -13.91
C LEU A 2 -24.96 -18.32 -14.18
N VAL A 3 -24.37 -18.21 -15.37
CA VAL A 3 -23.07 -18.82 -15.64
C VAL A 3 -22.04 -17.96 -14.93
N LEU A 4 -21.56 -18.42 -13.77
CA LEU A 4 -20.34 -17.91 -13.17
C LEU A 4 -19.18 -18.40 -14.05
N VAL A 5 -18.83 -17.63 -15.07
CA VAL A 5 -17.57 -17.86 -15.79
C VAL A 5 -16.47 -17.43 -14.83
N ALA A 6 -15.91 -18.38 -14.10
CA ALA A 6 -14.60 -18.18 -13.49
C ALA A 6 -13.62 -18.04 -14.66
N VAL A 7 -13.30 -16.79 -15.04
CA VAL A 7 -12.33 -16.54 -16.10
C VAL A 7 -10.97 -16.94 -15.54
N VAL A 8 -10.53 -18.17 -15.87
CA VAL A 8 -9.20 -18.66 -15.55
C VAL A 8 -8.24 -18.00 -16.52
N PHE A 9 -7.43 -17.08 -16.01
CA PHE A 9 -6.52 -16.33 -16.84
C PHE A 9 -5.14 -16.97 -16.88
N SER A 10 -4.52 -16.99 -18.05
CA SER A 10 -3.16 -17.49 -18.22
C SER A 10 -2.14 -16.52 -17.61
N GLU A 11 -1.07 -17.05 -17.01
CA GLU A 11 0.07 -16.25 -16.58
C GLU A 11 0.67 -15.40 -17.72
N ALA A 12 0.55 -15.88 -18.96
CA ALA A 12 1.05 -15.17 -20.14
C ALA A 12 0.34 -13.82 -20.34
N ASP A 13 -0.97 -13.75 -20.08
CA ASP A 13 -1.74 -12.50 -20.24
C ASP A 13 -1.45 -11.53 -19.10
N LEU A 14 -1.23 -12.03 -17.89
CA LEU A 14 -0.81 -11.22 -16.75
C LEU A 14 0.56 -10.56 -16.96
N ARG A 15 1.48 -11.21 -17.67
CA ARG A 15 2.80 -10.65 -18.01
C ARG A 15 2.74 -9.53 -19.05
N ARG A 16 1.71 -9.52 -19.90
CA ARG A 16 1.49 -8.45 -20.90
C ARG A 16 0.94 -7.17 -20.27
N LEU A 17 0.27 -7.29 -19.13
CA LEU A 17 -0.32 -6.15 -18.44
C LEU A 17 0.76 -5.26 -17.82
N PRO A 18 0.61 -3.93 -17.90
CA PRO A 18 1.51 -3.03 -17.19
C PRO A 18 1.42 -3.27 -15.68
N ARG A 19 2.55 -3.03 -15.00
CA ARG A 19 2.61 -3.08 -13.53
C ARG A 19 1.72 -1.99 -12.96
N LEU A 20 0.86 -2.35 -12.01
CA LEU A 20 0.01 -1.41 -11.28
C LEU A 20 0.86 -0.39 -10.50
N TYR A 21 1.88 -0.88 -9.81
CA TYR A 21 2.80 -0.08 -9.00
C TYR A 21 4.19 -0.09 -9.63
N HIS A 22 4.74 1.09 -9.86
CA HIS A 22 6.14 1.24 -10.24
C HIS A 22 6.71 2.48 -9.55
N LEU A 23 7.52 2.26 -8.54
CA LEU A 23 8.13 3.30 -7.71
C LEU A 23 9.65 3.17 -7.84
N ASP A 24 10.30 4.23 -8.30
CA ASP A 24 11.75 4.36 -8.25
C ASP A 24 12.19 4.56 -6.78
N ASP A 25 13.47 4.32 -6.51
CA ASP A 25 13.99 4.47 -5.14
C ASP A 25 14.00 5.95 -4.72
N PHE A 26 13.23 6.24 -3.68
CA PHE A 26 13.08 7.57 -3.12
C PHE A 26 14.38 8.06 -2.49
N GLU A 27 15.03 7.22 -1.68
CA GLU A 27 16.22 7.63 -0.91
C GLU A 27 17.37 7.94 -1.86
N SER A 28 17.66 7.02 -2.79
CA SER A 28 18.66 7.25 -3.85
C SER A 28 18.37 8.49 -4.70
N CYS A 29 17.09 8.84 -4.92
CA CYS A 29 16.73 10.06 -5.65
C CYS A 29 16.99 11.32 -4.80
N MET A 30 16.70 11.26 -3.50
CA MET A 30 16.90 12.36 -2.56
C MET A 30 18.37 12.55 -2.17
N GLU A 31 19.26 11.61 -2.39
CA GLU A 31 20.72 11.82 -2.24
C GLU A 31 21.29 12.78 -3.29
N ARG A 32 20.61 12.93 -4.43
CA ARG A 32 21.04 13.82 -5.52
C ARG A 32 20.70 15.27 -5.21
N LYS A 33 21.64 16.18 -5.48
CA LYS A 33 21.44 17.63 -5.29
C LYS A 33 20.33 18.22 -6.16
N ASP A 34 20.10 17.66 -7.34
CA ASP A 34 19.02 18.00 -8.29
C ASP A 34 17.83 17.02 -8.20
N GLY A 35 17.79 16.19 -7.14
CA GLY A 35 16.79 15.14 -6.93
C GLY A 35 15.38 15.72 -6.84
N ILE A 36 14.48 15.29 -7.73
CA ILE A 36 13.05 15.57 -7.62
C ILE A 36 12.30 14.25 -7.79
N TYR A 37 11.60 13.85 -6.74
CA TYR A 37 10.79 12.64 -6.72
C TYR A 37 9.31 13.00 -6.76
N CYS A 38 8.60 12.48 -7.76
CA CYS A 38 7.16 12.68 -7.90
C CYS A 38 6.42 11.35 -7.81
N LEU A 39 5.34 11.34 -7.03
CA LEU A 39 4.40 10.24 -6.87
C LEU A 39 3.02 10.69 -7.36
N GLY A 40 2.33 9.85 -8.11
CA GLY A 40 0.96 10.13 -8.50
C GLY A 40 0.22 8.90 -9.01
N PHE A 41 -1.08 9.08 -9.15
CA PHE A 41 -1.97 8.13 -9.78
C PHE A 41 -2.25 8.57 -11.23
N PHE A 42 -2.33 7.61 -12.13
CA PHE A 42 -2.52 7.83 -13.55
C PHE A 42 -3.63 6.94 -14.05
N GLU A 43 -4.59 7.53 -14.73
CA GLU A 43 -5.63 6.80 -15.43
C GLU A 43 -5.13 6.43 -16.83
N ILE A 44 -5.15 5.15 -17.15
CA ILE A 44 -4.93 4.64 -18.50
C ILE A 44 -6.22 4.84 -19.28
N TYR A 45 -6.09 5.46 -20.43
CA TYR A 45 -7.16 5.53 -21.41
C TYR A 45 -6.58 5.22 -22.79
N ASN A 46 -7.46 5.02 -23.75
CA ASN A 46 -7.11 4.70 -25.11
C ASN A 46 -7.63 5.79 -26.05
N GLU A 47 -6.81 6.22 -27.00
CA GLU A 47 -7.20 7.17 -28.06
C GLU A 47 -7.46 6.44 -29.39
N VAL A 48 -7.01 5.19 -29.54
CA VAL A 48 -7.10 4.42 -30.78
C VAL A 48 -8.22 3.39 -30.68
N GLU A 49 -9.12 3.37 -31.66
CA GLU A 49 -10.17 2.35 -31.72
C GLU A 49 -9.56 0.95 -31.93
N ASN A 50 -10.02 -0.06 -31.16
CA ASN A 50 -9.52 -1.45 -31.16
C ASN A 50 -8.08 -1.66 -30.64
N ASN A 51 -7.85 -1.44 -29.34
CA ASN A 51 -6.59 -1.84 -28.70
C ASN A 51 -6.78 -3.07 -27.80
N PRO A 52 -6.31 -4.25 -28.23
CA PRO A 52 -6.53 -5.50 -27.48
C PRO A 52 -5.90 -5.49 -26.08
N LEU A 53 -4.85 -4.68 -25.86
CA LEU A 53 -4.25 -4.54 -24.53
C LEU A 53 -5.15 -3.71 -23.60
N TYR A 54 -5.76 -2.64 -24.12
CA TYR A 54 -6.68 -1.82 -23.34
C TYR A 54 -7.96 -2.60 -23.00
N ASP A 55 -8.50 -3.35 -23.95
CA ASP A 55 -9.68 -4.19 -23.72
C ASP A 55 -9.41 -5.22 -22.63
N LEU A 56 -8.23 -5.85 -22.68
CA LEU A 56 -7.77 -6.74 -21.62
C LEU A 56 -7.66 -6.01 -20.27
N ILE A 57 -7.07 -4.80 -20.22
CA ILE A 57 -6.99 -4.02 -18.97
C ILE A 57 -8.39 -3.73 -18.42
N GLN A 58 -9.34 -3.38 -19.28
CA GLN A 58 -10.70 -3.02 -18.90
C GLN A 58 -11.47 -4.24 -18.39
N GLU A 59 -11.44 -5.36 -19.11
CA GLU A 59 -12.04 -6.63 -18.70
C GLU A 59 -11.54 -7.05 -17.31
N LYS A 60 -10.22 -6.93 -17.07
CA LYS A 60 -9.61 -7.25 -15.79
C LYS A 60 -9.95 -6.31 -14.66
N SER A 61 -10.32 -5.08 -14.97
CA SER A 61 -10.66 -4.07 -13.97
C SER A 61 -12.11 -4.17 -13.50
N GLN A 62 -12.93 -4.97 -14.17
CA GLN A 62 -14.33 -5.22 -13.79
C GLN A 62 -14.47 -6.29 -12.71
N ASP A 63 -13.45 -7.14 -12.54
CA ASP A 63 -13.44 -8.16 -11.49
C ASP A 63 -13.22 -7.50 -10.11
N VAL A 64 -14.17 -7.70 -9.20
CA VAL A 64 -14.14 -7.15 -7.83
C VAL A 64 -12.95 -7.68 -7.03
N MET A 65 -12.45 -8.87 -7.36
CA MET A 65 -11.30 -9.49 -6.69
C MET A 65 -9.97 -8.96 -7.20
N LEU A 66 -9.97 -8.25 -8.34
CA LEU A 66 -8.78 -7.65 -8.92
C LEU A 66 -8.77 -6.15 -8.65
N TYR A 67 -7.58 -5.61 -8.39
CA TYR A 67 -7.41 -4.17 -8.32
C TYR A 67 -7.75 -3.54 -9.66
N ASN A 68 -8.41 -2.38 -9.63
CA ASN A 68 -8.68 -1.59 -10.82
C ASN A 68 -7.35 -1.30 -11.56
N ARG A 69 -7.19 -1.89 -12.74
CA ARG A 69 -5.96 -1.86 -13.54
C ARG A 69 -5.89 -0.69 -14.50
N THR A 70 -6.98 0.07 -14.65
CA THR A 70 -6.95 1.34 -15.37
C THR A 70 -6.25 2.42 -14.54
N LEU A 71 -6.17 2.27 -13.21
CA LEU A 71 -5.47 3.22 -12.35
C LEU A 71 -4.07 2.71 -11.98
N LEU A 72 -3.06 3.37 -12.54
CA LEU A 72 -1.65 3.11 -12.27
C LEU A 72 -1.13 4.02 -11.16
N ARG A 73 -0.26 3.49 -10.31
CA ARG A 73 0.53 4.30 -9.38
C ARG A 73 1.97 4.34 -9.83
N ARG A 74 2.51 5.56 -9.98
CA ARG A 74 3.87 5.80 -10.43
C ARG A 74 4.61 6.70 -9.44
N GLY A 75 5.87 6.38 -9.19
CA GLY A 75 6.79 7.17 -8.38
C GLY A 75 8.09 7.27 -9.14
N TYR A 76 8.43 8.44 -9.68
CA TYR A 76 9.60 8.61 -10.54
C TYR A 76 10.60 9.60 -9.95
N CYS A 77 11.87 9.25 -10.08
CA CYS A 77 12.96 10.22 -9.94
C CYS A 77 13.12 10.99 -11.26
N LEU A 78 12.59 12.21 -11.32
CA LEU A 78 12.54 13.02 -12.54
C LEU A 78 13.91 13.25 -13.20
N PRO A 79 14.98 13.65 -12.48
CA PRO A 79 16.28 13.91 -13.14
C PRO A 79 16.89 12.65 -13.77
N ALA A 80 16.68 11.47 -13.16
CA ALA A 80 17.24 10.21 -13.66
C ALA A 80 16.43 9.61 -14.82
N ARG A 81 15.10 9.62 -14.72
CA ARG A 81 14.23 8.91 -15.67
C ARG A 81 13.72 9.80 -16.82
N CYS A 82 13.56 11.09 -16.56
CA CYS A 82 12.84 12.01 -17.45
C CYS A 82 13.68 13.27 -17.68
N PRO A 83 14.79 13.26 -18.45
CA PRO A 83 15.78 14.35 -18.51
C PRO A 83 15.31 15.68 -19.13
N THR A 84 14.01 15.85 -19.39
CA THR A 84 13.41 17.04 -20.02
C THR A 84 13.69 18.33 -19.23
N SER A 85 13.92 19.44 -19.94
CA SER A 85 14.12 20.79 -19.40
C SER A 85 12.84 21.49 -18.92
N GLU A 86 11.77 20.74 -18.64
CA GLU A 86 10.52 21.31 -18.18
C GLU A 86 10.67 21.80 -16.73
N VAL A 87 10.41 23.09 -16.52
CA VAL A 87 10.54 23.73 -15.19
C VAL A 87 9.49 23.22 -14.21
N ASN A 88 8.28 22.94 -14.68
CA ASN A 88 7.21 22.42 -13.86
C ASN A 88 7.37 20.90 -13.65
N ALA A 89 7.71 20.51 -12.42
CA ALA A 89 7.93 19.11 -12.04
C ALA A 89 6.69 18.23 -12.29
N THR A 90 5.48 18.73 -12.03
CA THR A 90 4.23 17.97 -12.25
C THR A 90 3.98 17.73 -13.74
N ALA A 91 4.15 18.77 -14.57
CA ALA A 91 3.99 18.63 -16.02
C ALA A 91 5.06 17.71 -16.63
N ARG A 92 6.31 17.81 -16.13
CA ARG A 92 7.40 16.91 -16.50
C ARG A 92 7.08 15.46 -16.15
N PHE A 93 6.52 15.24 -14.97
CA PHE A 93 6.11 13.93 -14.48
C PHE A 93 5.01 13.33 -15.35
N GLU A 94 3.94 14.08 -15.61
CA GLU A 94 2.82 13.63 -16.42
C GLU A 94 3.25 13.26 -17.84
N ARG A 95 3.98 14.15 -18.52
CA ARG A 95 4.47 13.87 -19.88
C ARG A 95 5.38 12.65 -19.94
N CYS A 96 6.18 12.41 -18.91
CA CYS A 96 7.08 11.27 -18.88
C CYS A 96 6.33 9.94 -18.69
N VAL A 97 5.31 9.92 -17.84
CA VAL A 97 4.44 8.74 -17.67
C VAL A 97 3.65 8.50 -18.96
N ASP A 98 3.11 9.54 -19.57
CA ASP A 98 2.38 9.47 -20.83
C ASP A 98 3.28 9.00 -22.00
N ALA A 99 4.54 9.47 -22.07
CA ALA A 99 5.51 8.96 -23.03
C ALA A 99 5.86 7.48 -22.82
N TRP A 100 5.89 7.00 -21.58
CA TRP A 100 5.99 5.57 -21.30
C TRP A 100 4.73 4.81 -21.74
N ALA A 101 3.54 5.34 -21.49
CA ALA A 101 2.28 4.71 -21.89
C ALA A 101 2.19 4.60 -23.43
N ARG A 102 2.56 5.66 -24.16
CA ARG A 102 2.57 5.67 -25.63
C ARG A 102 3.44 4.56 -26.24
N ARG A 103 4.56 4.23 -25.62
CA ARG A 103 5.42 3.11 -26.05
C ARG A 103 4.73 1.74 -25.96
N HIS A 104 3.68 1.64 -25.16
CA HIS A 104 2.86 0.44 -25.00
C HIS A 104 1.52 0.57 -25.75
N ALA A 105 1.42 1.50 -26.71
CA ALA A 105 0.18 1.85 -27.41
C ALA A 105 -0.96 2.30 -26.46
N LEU A 106 -0.64 2.86 -25.29
CA LEU A 106 -1.60 3.36 -24.31
C LEU A 106 -1.43 4.86 -24.12
N ARG A 107 -2.39 5.50 -23.45
CA ARG A 107 -2.29 6.89 -23.00
C ARG A 107 -2.50 6.94 -21.50
N ALA A 108 -1.85 7.89 -20.85
CA ALA A 108 -1.97 8.04 -19.40
C ALA A 108 -2.11 9.51 -19.05
N ARG A 109 -3.11 9.84 -18.24
CA ARG A 109 -3.32 11.18 -17.68
C ARG A 109 -3.20 11.13 -16.18
N ILE A 110 -2.75 12.23 -15.57
CA ILE A 110 -2.70 12.29 -14.11
C ILE A 110 -4.14 12.27 -13.56
N HIS A 111 -4.38 11.40 -12.58
CA HIS A 111 -5.66 11.31 -11.89
C HIS A 111 -5.50 11.91 -10.50
N THR A 112 -6.17 13.04 -10.27
CA THR A 112 -6.11 13.77 -9.01
C THR A 112 -7.47 13.75 -8.34
N SER A 113 -7.57 13.07 -7.20
CA SER A 113 -8.73 13.08 -6.31
C SER A 113 -8.30 13.35 -4.87
N ALA A 114 -9.24 13.71 -4.00
CA ALA A 114 -8.98 13.92 -2.57
C ALA A 114 -8.34 12.69 -1.89
N LEU A 115 -8.64 11.48 -2.38
CA LEU A 115 -8.07 10.22 -1.90
C LEU A 115 -6.75 9.85 -2.59
N THR A 116 -6.46 10.45 -3.75
CA THR A 116 -5.30 10.12 -4.60
C THR A 116 -4.54 11.39 -5.03
N PRO A 117 -3.98 12.15 -4.07
CA PRO A 117 -3.20 13.33 -4.41
C PRO A 117 -1.90 12.94 -5.10
N HIS A 118 -1.47 13.76 -6.06
CA HIS A 118 -0.12 13.72 -6.57
C HIS A 118 0.79 14.53 -5.64
N TYR A 119 2.04 14.11 -5.51
CA TYR A 119 3.02 14.71 -4.61
C TYR A 119 4.38 14.73 -5.26
N CYS A 120 5.00 15.90 -5.35
CA CYS A 120 6.37 16.07 -5.81
C CYS A 120 7.22 16.65 -4.68
N ARG A 121 8.42 16.10 -4.49
CA ARG A 121 9.39 16.53 -3.50
C ARG A 121 10.74 16.74 -4.15
N ALA A 122 11.33 17.90 -3.93
CA ALA A 122 12.71 18.18 -4.30
C ALA A 122 13.68 17.95 -3.13
N HIS A 123 14.95 17.70 -3.46
CA HIS A 123 16.04 17.59 -2.50
C HIS A 123 16.10 18.84 -1.61
N GLY A 124 16.27 18.63 -0.30
CA GLY A 124 16.35 19.72 0.68
C GLY A 124 15.02 20.42 0.98
N GLN A 125 13.90 20.06 0.33
CA GLN A 125 12.59 20.58 0.75
C GLN A 125 12.20 20.00 2.12
N PRO A 126 11.81 20.87 3.08
CA PRO A 126 11.29 20.40 4.35
C PRO A 126 10.05 19.53 4.09
N PRO A 127 9.85 18.45 4.87
CA PRO A 127 8.63 17.68 4.77
C PRO A 127 7.42 18.62 4.91
N PRO A 128 6.32 18.39 4.17
CA PRO A 128 5.11 19.20 4.34
C PRO A 128 4.74 19.21 5.82
N VAL A 129 4.37 20.37 6.36
CA VAL A 129 3.96 20.52 7.76
C VAL A 129 2.81 19.56 7.99
N ARG A 130 3.12 18.42 8.59
CA ARG A 130 2.13 17.39 8.94
C ARG A 130 1.23 18.07 9.96
N SER A 131 -0.05 18.26 9.63
CA SER A 131 -1.04 18.61 10.64
C SER A 131 -0.93 17.54 11.73
N THR A 132 -0.48 17.94 12.91
CA THR A 132 -0.26 17.07 14.07
C THR A 132 -1.59 16.66 14.68
N ASP A 133 -2.51 16.14 13.86
CA ASP A 133 -3.67 15.43 14.36
C ASP A 133 -3.19 14.03 14.78
N ASP A 134 -2.47 14.00 15.90
CA ASP A 134 -1.91 12.80 16.52
C ASP A 134 -2.97 12.02 17.33
N THR A 135 -4.23 12.44 17.26
CA THR A 135 -5.36 11.81 17.93
C THR A 135 -5.43 10.30 17.70
N PRO A 136 -5.34 9.75 16.48
CA PRO A 136 -5.37 8.30 16.28
C PRO A 136 -4.16 7.57 16.90
N HIS A 137 -2.96 8.16 16.83
CA HIS A 137 -1.76 7.58 17.46
C HIS A 137 -1.89 7.54 18.99
N ARG A 138 -2.43 8.60 19.59
CA ARG A 138 -2.68 8.67 21.03
C ARG A 138 -3.74 7.67 21.48
N VAL A 139 -4.84 7.55 20.73
CA VAL A 139 -5.90 6.56 21.02
C VAL A 139 -5.35 5.15 20.97
N PHE A 140 -4.60 4.80 19.91
CA PHE A 140 -3.96 3.50 19.80
C PHE A 140 -3.03 3.21 21.00
N LEU A 141 -2.21 4.19 21.37
CA LEU A 141 -1.30 4.08 22.50
C LEU A 141 -2.05 3.86 23.83
N TYR A 142 -3.14 4.58 24.08
CA TYR A 142 -3.98 4.36 25.27
C TYR A 142 -4.60 2.96 25.30
N VAL A 143 -5.08 2.45 24.16
CA VAL A 143 -5.64 1.09 24.07
C VAL A 143 -4.58 0.04 24.40
N VAL A 144 -3.36 0.19 23.87
CA VAL A 144 -2.23 -0.71 24.17
C VAL A 144 -1.88 -0.67 25.66
N TYR A 145 -1.78 0.52 26.26
CA TYR A 145 -1.51 0.64 27.68
C TYR A 145 -2.61 0.02 28.54
N ALA A 146 -3.89 0.22 28.20
CA ALA A 146 -4.99 -0.40 28.91
C ALA A 146 -4.95 -1.94 28.85
N TYR A 147 -4.61 -2.49 27.68
CA TYR A 147 -4.44 -3.93 27.50
C TYR A 147 -3.29 -4.47 28.36
N LEU A 148 -2.13 -3.82 28.33
CA LEU A 148 -0.98 -4.21 29.17
C LEU A 148 -1.28 -4.12 30.66
N PHE A 149 -2.01 -3.08 31.07
CA PHE A 149 -2.43 -2.90 32.46
C PHE A 149 -3.37 -4.01 32.92
N MET A 150 -4.38 -4.38 32.11
CA MET A 150 -5.27 -5.50 32.41
C MET A 150 -4.51 -6.83 32.52
N ASN A 151 -3.54 -7.08 31.65
CA ASN A 151 -2.68 -8.27 31.73
C ASN A 151 -1.82 -8.28 32.99
N ALA A 152 -1.26 -7.13 33.39
CA ALA A 152 -0.48 -6.98 34.61
C ALA A 152 -1.35 -7.21 35.86
N LEU A 153 -2.56 -6.64 35.89
CA LEU A 153 -3.53 -6.91 36.95
C LEU A 153 -3.90 -8.40 37.00
N GLY A 154 -4.21 -9.01 35.87
CA GLY A 154 -4.51 -10.45 35.79
C GLY A 154 -3.38 -11.30 36.35
N THR A 155 -2.13 -11.00 35.97
CA THR A 155 -0.94 -11.69 36.48
C THR A 155 -0.79 -11.50 38.00
N LEU A 156 -1.04 -10.30 38.52
CA LEU A 156 -0.99 -10.03 39.96
C LEU A 156 -2.07 -10.79 40.74
N TYR A 157 -3.29 -10.85 40.19
CA TYR A 157 -4.38 -11.63 40.77
C TYR A 157 -4.07 -13.13 40.78
N ASP A 158 -3.51 -13.67 39.70
CA ASP A 158 -3.08 -15.07 39.61
C ASP A 158 -1.97 -15.40 40.62
N LEU A 159 -1.00 -14.51 40.81
CA LEU A 159 0.04 -14.69 41.83
C LEU A 159 -0.51 -14.65 43.25
N LYS A 160 -1.41 -13.71 43.55
CA LYS A 160 -2.02 -13.59 44.90
C LYS A 160 -2.91 -14.80 45.22
N MET A 161 -3.79 -15.20 44.30
CA MET A 161 -4.66 -16.37 44.52
C MET A 161 -3.90 -17.70 44.37
N GLY A 162 -2.85 -17.76 43.55
CA GLY A 162 -1.96 -18.92 43.46
C GLY A 162 -1.14 -19.14 44.74
N ALA A 163 -0.71 -18.06 45.38
CA ALA A 163 -0.06 -18.11 46.69
C ALA A 163 -1.03 -18.54 47.80
N GLU A 164 -2.28 -18.07 47.77
CA GLU A 164 -3.31 -18.46 48.75
C GLU A 164 -3.68 -19.94 48.63
N LYS A 165 -3.73 -20.48 47.40
CA LYS A 165 -3.92 -21.92 47.13
C LYS A 165 -2.75 -22.80 47.56
N SER A 166 -1.57 -22.24 47.84
CA SER A 166 -0.41 -23.02 48.31
C SER A 166 -0.38 -23.27 49.82
N ILE A 167 -1.18 -22.53 50.59
CA ILE A 167 -1.23 -22.65 52.06
C ILE A 167 -2.35 -23.60 52.53
N VAL A 168 -3.33 -23.89 51.66
CA VAL A 168 -4.44 -24.81 51.96
C VAL A 168 -4.40 -26.02 51.00
N ILE A 169 -3.70 -27.06 51.46
CA ILE A 169 -3.74 -28.47 51.01
C ILE A 169 -2.82 -28.82 49.82
N GLY A 170 -2.05 -29.91 50.02
CA GLY A 170 -1.13 -30.52 49.05
C GLY A 170 -1.76 -31.04 47.74
N PRO A 171 -1.02 -31.89 47.01
CA PRO A 171 -0.81 -31.77 45.58
C PRO A 171 -2.09 -32.00 44.77
N LYS A 172 -2.46 -31.04 43.93
CA LYS A 172 -3.22 -31.33 42.71
C LYS A 172 -2.57 -30.63 41.53
N THR A 173 -1.79 -31.43 40.83
CA THR A 173 -1.54 -31.32 39.39
C THR A 173 -2.83 -30.97 38.65
N SER A 174 -2.84 -29.84 37.94
CA SER A 174 -3.64 -29.69 36.73
C SER A 174 -2.97 -28.67 35.82
N SER A 175 -1.86 -29.10 35.26
CA SER A 175 -1.17 -28.45 34.15
C SER A 175 -1.85 -28.86 32.85
N TYR A 176 -3.05 -28.39 32.54
CA TYR A 176 -3.61 -28.48 31.18
C TYR A 176 -4.62 -27.34 30.98
N GLY A 177 -4.28 -26.39 30.10
CA GLY A 177 -5.19 -25.29 29.75
C GLY A 177 -4.63 -24.18 28.85
N VAL A 178 -3.34 -24.20 28.47
CA VAL A 178 -2.76 -23.19 27.54
C VAL A 178 -2.06 -23.82 26.33
N LEU A 179 -1.90 -25.15 26.28
CA LEU A 179 -1.19 -25.83 25.18
C LEU A 179 -2.08 -26.47 24.10
N GLU A 180 -3.40 -26.28 24.13
CA GLU A 180 -4.30 -26.84 23.10
C GLU A 180 -4.71 -25.86 21.99
N SER A 181 -4.21 -24.62 21.99
CA SER A 181 -4.49 -23.65 20.91
C SER A 181 -3.40 -23.61 19.82
N ILE A 182 -2.33 -24.41 19.92
CA ILE A 182 -1.22 -24.43 18.94
C ILE A 182 -1.25 -25.66 18.01
N LYS A 183 -2.17 -26.63 18.20
CA LYS A 183 -2.24 -27.85 17.36
C LYS A 183 -3.37 -27.89 16.34
N ARG A 184 -3.95 -26.75 15.99
CA ARG A 184 -4.92 -26.59 14.89
C ARG A 184 -4.52 -25.49 13.90
N ILE A 185 -3.25 -25.53 13.49
CA ILE A 185 -2.75 -25.03 12.20
C ILE A 185 -1.88 -26.13 11.62
#